data_AF-A0A068BAD0-F1
#
_entry.id   AF-A0A068BAD0-F1
#
_cell.length_a   1.000
_cell.length_b   1.000
_cell.length_c   1.000
_cell.angle_alpha   90.00
_cell.angle_beta   90.00
_cell.angle_gamma   90.00
#
_symmetry.space_group_name_H-M   'P 1'
#
loop_
_entity.id
_entity.type
_entity.pdbx_description
1 polymer ?
#
loop_
_entity_poly.entity_id
_entity_poly.type
_entity_poly.pdbx_seq_one_letter_code
_entity_poly.pdbx_strand_id
1 'polypeptide(L)'
;IFLSWSLSIIHMIPYLGNHKNDLSAITAPSAIFTQGFATSGLSTEMHKPEILVPALQSQWLMMHVSMMLLSYAALLCGSLLSVALIMITFQKRIDSFLKKNHFLSLRKSFFFNDMNYLNEKGSVLKKTSFLSFKNFYKHQFIHRWDYWSYRVISLGFTFLTIGILSGAVWANEARGSNWNWDPKETWSFITWTIFAIYLHTRKNSKLQDR
;
A
#
# COMPACT_ATOMS: atom_id res chain seq x y z
N ILE A 1 18.53 2.26 14.93
CA ILE A 1 19.57 1.39 14.31
C ILE A 1 18.99 0.51 13.20
N PHE A 2 18.00 -0.36 13.48
CA PHE A 2 17.38 -1.23 12.47
C PHE A 2 16.82 -0.47 11.25
N LEU A 3 16.11 0.64 11.49
CA LEU A 3 15.56 1.48 10.42
C LEU A 3 16.64 2.16 9.57
N SER A 4 17.78 2.54 10.16
CA SER A 4 18.92 3.12 9.43
C SER A 4 19.56 2.09 8.48
N TRP A 5 19.75 0.85 8.96
CA TRP A 5 20.25 -0.24 8.12
C TRP A 5 19.30 -0.58 6.97
N SER A 6 17.98 -0.56 7.22
CA SER A 6 17.00 -0.80 6.16
C SER A 6 17.06 0.27 5.05
N LEU A 7 17.25 1.55 5.41
CA LEU A 7 17.41 2.64 4.44
C LEU A 7 18.74 2.57 3.68
N SER A 8 19.82 2.13 4.35
CA SER A 8 21.13 1.93 3.72
C SER A 8 21.11 0.81 2.67
N ILE A 9 20.42 -0.31 2.94
CA ILE A 9 20.22 -1.39 1.97
C ILE A 9 19.43 -0.88 0.76
N ILE A 10 18.36 -0.10 0.99
CA ILE A 10 17.55 0.48 -0.09
C ILE A 10 18.36 1.45 -0.95
N HIS A 11 19.28 2.22 -0.35
CA HIS A 11 20.18 3.11 -1.08
C HIS A 11 21.20 2.35 -1.96
N MET A 12 21.56 1.12 -1.59
CA MET A 12 22.52 0.30 -2.33
C MET A 12 21.92 -0.39 -3.56
N ILE A 13 20.61 -0.69 -3.57
CA ILE A 13 19.93 -1.39 -4.66
C ILE A 13 20.02 -0.67 -6.02
N PRO A 14 19.83 0.66 -6.13
CA PRO A 14 20.00 1.39 -7.39
C PRO A 14 21.43 1.33 -7.95
N TYR A 15 22.44 1.18 -7.07
CA TYR A 15 23.85 1.15 -7.46
C TYR A 15 24.22 -0.13 -8.21
N LEU A 16 23.54 -1.25 -7.93
CA LEU A 16 23.74 -2.53 -8.64
C LEU A 16 23.22 -2.50 -10.10
N GLY A 17 22.31 -1.58 -10.44
CA GLY A 17 21.64 -1.53 -11.74
C GLY A 17 22.28 -0.62 -12.80
N ASN A 18 23.41 0.02 -12.50
CA ASN A 18 24.16 0.96 -13.36
C ASN A 18 23.30 2.04 -14.07
N HIS A 19 22.15 2.38 -13.50
CA HIS A 19 21.20 3.36 -14.02
C HIS A 19 21.23 4.59 -13.09
N LYS A 20 21.43 5.78 -13.66
CA LYS A 20 21.35 7.06 -12.92
C LYS A 20 19.91 7.26 -12.46
N ASN A 21 19.60 6.84 -11.24
CA ASN A 21 18.25 6.88 -10.69
C ASN A 21 18.13 8.02 -9.66
N ASP A 22 17.21 8.95 -9.88
CA ASP A 22 16.86 10.04 -8.96
C ASP A 22 16.45 9.57 -7.54
N LEU A 23 16.14 8.27 -7.40
CA LEU A 23 15.86 7.58 -6.14
C LEU A 23 17.05 7.64 -5.14
N SER A 24 18.29 7.64 -5.62
CA SER A 24 19.46 7.76 -4.73
C SER A 24 19.58 9.17 -4.12
N ALA A 25 19.15 10.19 -4.86
CA ALA A 25 19.15 11.58 -4.41
C ALA A 25 18.12 11.84 -3.30
N ILE A 26 16.99 11.12 -3.29
CA ILE A 26 15.96 11.23 -2.24
C ILE A 26 16.31 10.37 -1.02
N THR A 27 16.91 9.20 -1.23
CA THR A 27 17.24 8.27 -0.14
C THR A 27 18.46 8.67 0.67
N ALA A 28 19.46 9.35 0.07
CA ALA A 28 20.67 9.77 0.77
C ALA A 28 20.42 10.76 1.92
N PRO A 29 19.66 11.86 1.76
CA PRO A 29 19.35 12.78 2.86
C PRO A 29 18.52 12.10 3.96
N SER A 30 17.57 11.23 3.59
CA SER A 30 16.73 10.49 4.54
C SER A 30 17.54 9.53 5.41
N ALA A 31 18.54 8.86 4.83
CA ALA A 31 19.43 7.97 5.57
C ALA A 31 20.33 8.75 6.54
N ILE A 32 20.93 9.85 6.07
CA ILE A 32 21.77 10.74 6.90
C ILE A 32 20.94 11.34 8.04
N PHE A 33 19.71 11.79 7.78
CA PHE A 33 18.83 12.33 8.80
C PHE A 33 18.46 11.30 9.86
N THR A 34 18.09 10.08 9.45
CA THR A 34 17.77 8.98 10.37
C THR A 34 18.98 8.57 11.21
N GLN A 35 20.17 8.53 10.60
CA GLN A 35 21.42 8.21 11.28
C GLN A 35 21.83 9.33 12.23
N GLY A 36 21.66 10.59 11.83
CA GLY A 36 21.88 11.78 12.66
C GLY A 36 20.95 11.78 13.86
N PHE A 37 19.65 11.53 13.66
CA PHE A 37 18.67 11.43 14.74
C PHE A 37 19.03 10.31 15.73
N ALA A 38 19.40 9.13 15.23
CA ALA A 38 19.82 8.00 16.06
C ALA A 38 21.09 8.30 16.89
N THR A 39 22.00 9.14 16.38
CA THR A 39 23.26 9.50 17.05
C THR A 39 23.15 10.78 17.90
N SER A 40 22.16 11.64 17.65
CA SER A 40 22.02 13.00 18.22
C SER A 40 21.75 13.09 19.74
N GLY A 41 21.98 12.02 20.51
CA GLY A 41 22.12 12.14 21.96
C GLY A 41 20.84 12.42 22.74
N LEU A 42 19.66 12.55 22.11
CA LEU A 42 18.38 12.72 22.80
C LEU A 42 17.94 11.48 23.62
N SER A 43 18.76 10.43 23.62
CA SER A 43 18.54 9.17 24.34
C SER A 43 19.21 9.12 25.72
N THR A 44 20.15 10.03 26.05
CA THR A 44 20.94 9.90 27.28
C THR A 44 20.22 10.36 28.54
N GLU A 45 19.20 11.24 28.45
CA GLU A 45 18.37 11.65 29.60
C GLU A 45 17.23 10.67 29.93
N MET A 46 16.93 9.68 29.08
CA MET A 46 15.89 8.67 29.32
C MET A 46 16.42 7.37 29.96
N HIS A 47 17.66 7.36 30.47
CA HIS A 47 18.27 6.23 31.19
C HIS A 47 17.90 6.15 32.68
N LYS A 48 16.75 6.69 33.10
CA LYS A 48 16.11 6.20 34.32
C LYS A 48 15.21 5.04 33.92
N PRO A 49 15.56 3.79 34.26
CA PRO A 49 14.68 2.67 34.03
C PRO A 49 13.49 2.86 34.97
N GLU A 50 12.43 3.48 34.46
CA GLU A 50 11.11 3.28 35.04
C GLU A 50 10.88 1.77 35.00
N ILE A 51 10.65 1.19 36.19
CA ILE A 51 10.67 -0.23 36.46
C ILE A 51 9.81 -0.96 35.42
N LEU A 52 10.49 -1.56 34.44
CA LEU A 52 9.82 -2.32 33.39
C LEU A 52 9.27 -3.59 34.04
N VAL A 53 7.96 -3.78 33.90
CA VAL A 53 7.23 -5.00 34.25
C VAL A 53 8.01 -6.22 33.70
N PRO A 54 8.08 -7.36 34.41
CA PRO A 54 8.97 -8.52 34.08
C PRO A 54 8.82 -9.10 32.67
N ALA A 55 7.84 -8.63 31.92
CA ALA A 55 7.38 -9.17 30.67
C ALA A 55 8.24 -8.78 29.45
N LEU A 56 9.13 -7.79 29.57
CA LEU A 56 10.05 -7.37 28.49
C LEU A 56 11.24 -8.33 28.25
N GLN A 57 11.51 -9.26 29.18
CA GLN A 57 12.62 -10.22 29.07
C GLN A 57 12.24 -11.56 28.42
N SER A 58 10.97 -11.78 28.08
CA SER A 58 10.51 -13.05 27.51
C SER A 58 10.75 -13.14 26.00
N GLN A 59 11.22 -14.29 25.50
CA GLN A 59 11.28 -14.60 24.06
C GLN A 59 9.91 -14.46 23.36
N TRP A 60 8.86 -14.54 24.16
CA TRP A 60 7.48 -14.33 23.77
C TRP A 60 7.21 -12.90 23.26
N LEU A 61 7.74 -11.87 23.94
CA LEU A 61 7.58 -10.46 23.51
C LEU A 61 8.20 -10.23 22.13
N MET A 62 9.38 -10.81 21.87
CA MET A 62 10.07 -10.69 20.59
C MET A 62 9.27 -11.33 19.44
N MET A 63 8.68 -12.51 19.66
CA MET A 63 7.82 -13.15 18.66
C MET A 63 6.53 -12.35 18.42
N HIS A 64 5.86 -11.90 19.49
CA HIS A 64 4.63 -11.13 19.39
C HIS A 64 4.84 -9.81 18.64
N VAL A 65 5.83 -9.02 19.08
CA VAL A 65 6.10 -7.70 18.49
C VAL A 65 6.57 -7.82 17.05
N SER A 66 7.43 -8.81 16.72
CA SER A 66 7.90 -9.00 15.35
C SER A 66 6.77 -9.35 14.38
N MET A 67 5.83 -10.23 14.76
CA MET A 67 4.73 -10.57 13.86
C MET A 67 3.66 -9.48 13.80
N MET A 68 3.44 -8.72 14.88
CA MET A 68 2.61 -7.52 14.84
C MET A 68 3.19 -6.47 13.87
N LEU A 69 4.49 -6.20 13.97
CA LEU A 69 5.18 -5.26 13.08
C LEU A 69 5.15 -5.72 11.61
N LEU A 70 5.36 -7.01 11.38
CA LEU A 70 5.25 -7.60 10.03
C LEU A 70 3.81 -7.49 9.48
N SER A 71 2.80 -7.71 10.32
CA SER A 71 1.39 -7.60 9.93
C SER A 71 1.02 -6.17 9.50
N TYR A 72 1.41 -5.16 10.30
CA TYR A 72 1.16 -3.76 9.97
C TYR A 72 1.92 -3.33 8.72
N ALA A 73 3.17 -3.76 8.55
CA ALA A 73 3.94 -3.48 7.35
C ALA A 73 3.25 -4.05 6.09
N ALA A 74 2.78 -5.30 6.15
CA ALA A 74 2.05 -5.94 5.06
C ALA A 74 0.72 -5.24 4.76
N LEU A 75 -0.08 -4.92 5.79
CA LEU A 75 -1.37 -4.23 5.61
C LEU A 75 -1.20 -2.81 5.06
N LEU A 76 -0.19 -2.07 5.53
CA LEU A 76 0.13 -0.73 5.07
C LEU A 76 0.63 -0.75 3.62
N CYS A 77 1.57 -1.65 3.29
CA CYS A 77 2.05 -1.81 1.92
C CYS A 77 0.93 -2.21 0.96
N GLY A 78 0.09 -3.18 1.36
CA GLY A 78 -1.05 -3.64 0.57
C GLY A 78 -2.10 -2.55 0.33
N SER A 79 -2.45 -1.78 1.37
CA SER A 79 -3.44 -0.69 1.28
C SER A 79 -2.91 0.50 0.47
N LEU A 80 -1.65 0.90 0.64
CA LEU A 80 -1.02 1.93 -0.19
C LEU A 80 -1.05 1.57 -1.68
N LEU A 81 -0.72 0.31 -2.01
CA LEU A 81 -0.78 -0.16 -3.39
C LEU A 81 -2.20 -0.10 -3.95
N SER A 82 -3.22 -0.46 -3.15
CA SER A 82 -4.62 -0.37 -3.57
C SER A 82 -5.07 1.08 -3.82
N VAL A 83 -4.75 1.99 -2.91
CA VAL A 83 -5.06 3.42 -3.03
C VAL A 83 -4.36 4.03 -4.25
N ALA A 84 -3.10 3.67 -4.50
CA ALA A 84 -2.37 4.14 -5.67
C ALA A 84 -3.03 3.70 -7.00
N LEU A 85 -3.53 2.46 -7.08
CA LEU A 85 -4.26 1.98 -8.26
C LEU A 85 -5.59 2.72 -8.46
N ILE A 86 -6.32 3.01 -7.38
CA ILE A 86 -7.54 3.82 -7.43
C ILE A 86 -7.22 5.22 -7.94
N MET A 87 -6.15 5.85 -7.46
CA MET A 87 -5.75 7.19 -7.90
C MET A 87 -5.40 7.22 -9.40
N ILE A 88 -4.65 6.23 -9.90
CA ILE A 88 -4.28 6.12 -11.32
C ILE A 88 -5.52 5.93 -12.20
N THR A 89 -6.47 5.09 -11.76
CA THR A 89 -7.70 4.84 -12.52
C THR A 89 -8.66 6.02 -12.48
N PHE A 90 -8.71 6.75 -11.37
CA PHE A 90 -9.52 7.94 -11.18
C PHE A 90 -9.04 9.11 -12.05
N GLN A 91 -7.73 9.38 -12.09
CA GLN A 91 -7.15 10.41 -12.96
C GLN A 91 -7.52 10.17 -14.43
N LYS A 92 -7.39 8.92 -14.88
CA LYS A 92 -7.73 8.55 -16.26
C LYS A 92 -9.23 8.68 -16.56
N ARG A 93 -10.09 8.41 -15.57
CA ARG A 93 -11.54 8.62 -15.69
C ARG A 93 -11.86 10.11 -15.87
N ILE A 94 -11.20 10.99 -15.11
CA ILE A 94 -11.34 12.45 -15.26
C ILE A 94 -10.88 12.90 -16.65
N ASP A 95 -9.69 12.49 -17.09
CA ASP A 95 -9.17 12.85 -18.42
C ASP A 95 -10.10 12.39 -19.54
N SER A 96 -10.64 11.16 -19.44
CA SER A 96 -11.59 10.63 -20.40
C SER A 96 -12.92 11.38 -20.38
N PHE A 97 -13.39 11.79 -19.21
CA PHE A 97 -14.64 12.55 -19.06
C PHE A 97 -14.50 13.95 -19.67
N LEU A 98 -13.40 14.64 -19.37
CA LEU A 98 -13.07 15.94 -19.95
C LEU A 98 -12.98 15.86 -21.49
N LYS A 99 -12.26 14.86 -22.00
CA LYS A 99 -12.14 14.64 -23.45
C LYS A 99 -13.48 14.29 -24.11
N LYS A 100 -14.34 13.53 -23.44
CA LYS A 100 -15.67 13.17 -23.97
C LYS A 100 -16.59 14.37 -24.06
N ASN A 101 -16.56 15.28 -23.09
CA ASN A 101 -17.36 16.51 -23.12
C ASN A 101 -16.91 17.44 -24.24
N HIS A 102 -15.59 17.62 -24.43
CA HIS A 102 -15.06 18.39 -25.54
C HIS A 102 -15.40 17.73 -26.90
N PHE A 103 -15.26 16.41 -27.02
CA PHE A 103 -15.65 15.67 -28.23
C PHE A 103 -17.16 15.73 -28.51
N LEU A 104 -18.00 15.76 -27.46
CA LEU A 104 -19.45 15.87 -27.62
C LEU A 104 -19.85 17.25 -28.15
N SER A 105 -19.15 18.31 -27.73
CA SER A 105 -19.26 19.65 -28.32
C SER A 105 -18.77 19.69 -29.77
N LEU A 106 -17.59 19.12 -30.03
CA LEU A 106 -16.98 19.11 -31.37
C LEU A 106 -17.76 18.26 -32.38
N ARG A 107 -18.33 17.12 -31.95
CA ARG A 107 -19.19 16.28 -32.79
C ARG A 107 -20.48 17.00 -33.18
N LYS A 108 -21.02 17.83 -32.29
CA LYS A 108 -22.22 18.63 -32.58
C LYS A 108 -21.96 19.66 -33.68
N SER A 109 -20.74 20.21 -33.76
CA SER A 109 -20.33 21.08 -34.88
C SER A 109 -19.91 20.30 -36.14
N PHE A 110 -19.37 19.09 -35.99
CA PHE A 110 -18.90 18.27 -37.12
C PHE A 110 -20.05 17.65 -37.93
N PHE A 111 -21.17 17.26 -37.31
CA PHE A 111 -22.32 16.69 -38.03
C PHE A 111 -22.91 17.63 -39.10
N PHE A 112 -22.62 18.93 -39.05
CA PHE A 112 -23.11 19.91 -40.02
C PHE A 112 -22.27 20.00 -41.31
N ASN A 113 -21.08 19.38 -41.37
CA ASN A 113 -20.08 19.74 -42.40
C ASN A 113 -19.52 18.57 -43.24
N ASP A 114 -19.98 17.32 -43.05
CA ASP A 114 -19.07 16.16 -43.24
C ASP A 114 -19.53 15.03 -44.19
N MET A 115 -20.28 15.34 -45.26
CA MET A 115 -20.50 14.39 -46.37
C MET A 115 -19.24 14.14 -47.24
N ASN A 116 -18.16 14.92 -47.04
CA ASN A 116 -16.99 14.91 -47.93
C ASN A 116 -15.73 14.20 -47.38
N TYR A 117 -15.78 13.55 -46.21
CA TYR A 117 -14.58 13.13 -45.45
C TYR A 117 -14.40 11.61 -45.31
N LEU A 118 -14.83 10.81 -46.30
CA LEU A 118 -14.69 9.34 -46.24
C LEU A 118 -13.29 8.82 -46.58
N ASN A 119 -12.41 9.66 -47.14
CA ASN A 119 -11.07 9.26 -47.60
C ASN A 119 -9.98 9.31 -46.49
N GLU A 120 -10.16 10.09 -45.43
CA GLU A 120 -9.17 10.22 -44.33
C GLU A 120 -9.30 9.13 -43.25
N LYS A 121 -10.37 8.33 -43.33
CA LYS A 121 -10.79 7.32 -42.33
C LYS A 121 -9.77 6.17 -42.14
N GLY A 122 -8.91 5.91 -43.13
CA GLY A 122 -7.91 4.84 -43.09
C GLY A 122 -6.71 5.10 -42.17
N SER A 123 -6.28 6.35 -42.01
CA SER A 123 -5.12 6.72 -41.16
C SER A 123 -5.50 6.82 -39.68
N VAL A 124 -6.73 7.25 -39.39
CA VAL A 124 -7.31 7.32 -38.04
C VAL A 124 -7.50 5.91 -37.46
N LEU A 125 -7.88 4.93 -38.28
CA LEU A 125 -8.10 3.54 -37.87
C LEU A 125 -6.80 2.88 -37.35
N LYS A 126 -5.66 3.14 -38.01
CA LYS A 126 -4.33 2.68 -37.55
C LYS A 126 -3.90 3.32 -36.23
N LYS A 127 -4.27 4.58 -35.99
CA LYS A 127 -3.95 5.28 -34.74
C LYS A 127 -4.83 4.78 -33.58
N THR A 128 -6.08 4.41 -33.86
CA THR A 128 -6.98 3.81 -32.86
C THR A 128 -6.58 2.39 -32.45
N SER A 129 -6.04 1.57 -33.36
CA SER A 129 -5.57 0.22 -33.02
C SER A 129 -4.30 0.23 -32.15
N PHE A 130 -3.37 1.16 -32.41
CA PHE A 130 -2.16 1.32 -31.59
C PHE A 130 -2.48 1.81 -30.16
N LEU A 131 -3.49 2.68 -30.02
CA LEU A 131 -3.97 3.17 -28.73
C LEU A 131 -4.71 2.07 -27.93
N SER A 132 -5.38 1.14 -28.64
CA SER A 132 -6.00 -0.05 -28.05
C SER A 132 -4.96 -1.00 -27.47
N PHE A 133 -3.85 -1.25 -28.17
CA PHE A 133 -2.79 -2.15 -27.71
C PHE A 133 -2.12 -1.66 -26.41
N LYS A 134 -1.80 -0.36 -26.32
CA LYS A 134 -1.25 0.23 -25.07
C LYS A 134 -2.23 0.13 -23.90
N ASN A 135 -3.53 0.21 -24.16
CA ASN A 135 -4.56 0.05 -23.14
C ASN A 135 -4.68 -1.39 -22.63
N PHE A 136 -4.49 -2.38 -23.50
CA PHE A 136 -4.60 -3.80 -23.14
C PHE A 136 -3.55 -4.22 -22.11
N TYR A 137 -2.26 -3.94 -22.36
CA TYR A 137 -1.19 -4.24 -21.41
C TYR A 137 -1.40 -3.51 -20.08
N LYS A 138 -1.75 -2.22 -20.14
CA LYS A 138 -1.99 -1.42 -18.92
C LYS A 138 -3.11 -2.02 -18.06
N HIS A 139 -4.19 -2.49 -18.69
CA HIS A 139 -5.29 -3.15 -17.97
C HIS A 139 -4.83 -4.46 -17.32
N GLN A 140 -4.10 -5.30 -18.06
CA GLN A 140 -3.54 -6.54 -17.54
C GLN A 140 -2.57 -6.32 -16.37
N PHE A 141 -1.76 -5.26 -16.42
CA PHE A 141 -0.89 -4.88 -15.31
C PHE A 141 -1.70 -4.48 -14.08
N ILE A 142 -2.67 -3.55 -14.20
CA ILE A 142 -3.48 -3.10 -13.07
C ILE A 142 -4.17 -4.28 -12.37
N HIS A 143 -4.74 -5.21 -13.12
CA HIS A 143 -5.37 -6.40 -12.55
C HIS A 143 -4.36 -7.30 -11.81
N ARG A 144 -3.14 -7.45 -12.34
CA ARG A 144 -2.06 -8.21 -11.68
C ARG A 144 -1.62 -7.56 -10.37
N TRP A 145 -1.43 -6.24 -10.36
CA TRP A 145 -1.03 -5.48 -9.16
C TRP A 145 -2.13 -5.52 -8.09
N ASP A 146 -3.39 -5.39 -8.50
CA ASP A 146 -4.53 -5.49 -7.59
C ASP A 146 -4.65 -6.90 -6.98
N TYR A 147 -4.36 -7.95 -7.75
CA TYR A 147 -4.27 -9.32 -7.25
C TYR A 147 -3.17 -9.51 -6.21
N TRP A 148 -1.97 -8.94 -6.45
CA TRP A 148 -0.87 -8.98 -5.49
C TRP A 148 -1.18 -8.17 -4.23
N SER A 149 -1.75 -6.98 -4.36
CA SER A 149 -2.22 -6.17 -3.23
C SER A 149 -3.19 -6.96 -2.34
N TYR A 150 -4.20 -7.61 -2.93
CA TYR A 150 -5.14 -8.45 -2.20
C TYR A 150 -4.45 -9.60 -1.45
N ARG A 151 -3.50 -10.29 -2.08
CA ARG A 151 -2.74 -11.37 -1.42
C ARG A 151 -1.92 -10.86 -0.23
N VAL A 152 -1.25 -9.72 -0.38
CA VAL A 152 -0.46 -9.09 0.68
C VAL A 152 -1.35 -8.68 1.85
N ILE A 153 -2.52 -8.09 1.58
CA ILE A 153 -3.51 -7.74 2.63
C ILE A 153 -4.01 -9.00 3.35
N SER A 154 -4.30 -10.07 2.60
CA SER A 154 -4.75 -11.35 3.19
C SER A 154 -3.68 -11.97 4.09
N LEU A 155 -2.40 -11.92 3.70
CA LEU A 155 -1.30 -12.41 4.53
C LEU A 155 -1.11 -11.53 5.77
N GLY A 156 -1.17 -10.21 5.62
CA GLY A 156 -1.12 -9.27 6.74
C GLY A 156 -2.25 -9.53 7.75
N PHE A 157 -3.46 -9.78 7.28
CA PHE A 157 -4.61 -10.10 8.12
C PHE A 157 -4.44 -11.41 8.91
N THR A 158 -3.86 -12.45 8.30
CA THR A 158 -3.56 -13.70 9.02
C THR A 158 -2.55 -13.48 10.14
N PHE A 159 -1.47 -12.72 9.89
CA PHE A 159 -0.50 -12.39 10.93
C PHE A 159 -1.08 -11.50 12.03
N LEU A 160 -1.94 -10.54 11.66
CA LEU A 160 -2.63 -9.67 12.63
C LEU A 160 -3.54 -10.48 13.56
N THR A 161 -4.24 -11.50 13.04
CA THR A 161 -5.14 -12.35 13.82
C THR A 161 -4.37 -13.18 14.86
N ILE A 162 -3.27 -13.82 14.44
CA ILE A 162 -2.37 -14.51 15.37
C ILE A 162 -1.80 -13.47 16.37
N GLY A 163 -1.61 -12.23 15.91
CA GLY A 163 -1.11 -11.07 16.67
C GLY A 163 -1.94 -10.79 17.91
N ILE A 164 -3.22 -10.56 17.66
CA ILE A 164 -4.21 -10.25 18.68
C ILE A 164 -4.41 -11.45 19.62
N LEU A 165 -4.47 -12.68 19.10
CA LEU A 165 -4.61 -13.90 19.92
C LEU A 165 -3.42 -14.09 20.86
N SER A 166 -2.21 -13.94 20.33
CA SER A 166 -0.97 -13.94 21.10
C SER A 166 -1.03 -12.84 22.18
N GLY A 167 -1.32 -11.60 21.80
CA GLY A 167 -1.45 -10.47 22.72
C GLY A 167 -2.39 -10.74 23.91
N ALA A 168 -3.55 -11.34 23.64
CA ALA A 168 -4.54 -11.68 24.67
C ALA A 168 -4.04 -12.73 25.67
N VAL A 169 -3.33 -13.77 25.20
CA VAL A 169 -2.77 -14.82 26.06
C VAL A 169 -1.75 -14.25 27.04
N TRP A 170 -0.92 -13.32 26.60
CA TRP A 170 0.08 -12.70 27.49
C TRP A 170 -0.48 -11.60 28.37
N ALA A 171 -1.52 -10.89 27.94
CA ALA A 171 -2.24 -9.97 28.81
C ALA A 171 -2.75 -10.71 30.06
N ASN A 172 -3.22 -11.96 29.88
CA ASN A 172 -3.59 -12.85 30.97
C ASN A 172 -2.41 -13.12 31.93
N GLU A 173 -1.24 -13.42 31.39
CA GLU A 173 -0.06 -13.79 32.18
C GLU A 173 0.59 -12.59 32.87
N ALA A 174 0.51 -11.39 32.28
CA ALA A 174 1.09 -10.18 32.83
C ALA A 174 0.16 -9.42 33.79
N ARG A 175 -1.16 -9.46 33.59
CA ARG A 175 -2.14 -8.65 34.34
C ARG A 175 -3.34 -9.45 34.90
N GLY A 176 -3.43 -10.77 34.64
CA GLY A 176 -4.53 -11.61 35.11
C GLY A 176 -5.86 -11.41 34.38
N SER A 177 -5.87 -10.62 33.29
CA SER A 177 -7.06 -10.39 32.46
C SER A 177 -6.69 -10.43 30.97
N ASN A 178 -7.50 -11.13 30.18
CA ASN A 178 -7.29 -11.31 28.73
C ASN A 178 -7.55 -10.04 27.91
N TRP A 179 -8.32 -9.08 28.44
CA TRP A 179 -8.77 -7.92 27.71
C TRP A 179 -9.06 -6.77 28.66
N ASN A 180 -8.45 -5.62 28.42
CA ASN A 180 -8.86 -4.37 29.05
C ASN A 180 -9.45 -3.47 27.95
N TRP A 181 -10.50 -2.70 28.24
CA TRP A 181 -11.04 -1.70 27.29
C TRP A 181 -10.10 -0.50 27.10
N ASP A 182 -8.79 -0.75 27.06
CA ASP A 182 -7.77 0.23 26.76
C ASP A 182 -7.98 0.71 25.32
N PRO A 183 -7.79 2.02 25.05
CA PRO A 183 -7.93 2.58 23.71
C PRO A 183 -7.13 1.79 22.67
N LYS A 184 -5.90 1.36 23.00
CA LYS A 184 -5.01 0.62 22.08
C LYS A 184 -5.56 -0.75 21.65
N GLU A 185 -6.16 -1.50 22.57
CA GLU A 185 -6.69 -2.84 22.32
C GLU A 185 -7.98 -2.73 21.51
N THR A 186 -8.81 -1.75 21.86
CA THR A 186 -10.05 -1.44 21.13
C THR A 186 -9.77 -0.97 19.70
N TRP A 187 -8.79 -0.08 19.47
CA TRP A 187 -8.39 0.35 18.13
C TRP A 187 -7.81 -0.80 17.29
N SER A 188 -7.07 -1.72 17.91
CA SER A 188 -6.58 -2.91 17.22
C SER A 188 -7.73 -3.82 16.77
N PHE A 189 -8.75 -4.01 17.62
CA PHE A 189 -9.95 -4.77 17.25
C PHE A 189 -10.75 -4.08 16.14
N ILE A 190 -10.96 -2.77 16.21
CA ILE A 190 -11.67 -1.99 15.18
C ILE A 190 -10.97 -2.13 13.82
N THR A 191 -9.65 -1.96 13.78
CA THR A 191 -8.88 -2.09 12.53
C THR A 191 -8.94 -3.51 11.97
N TRP A 192 -8.87 -4.53 12.84
CA TRP A 192 -9.06 -5.92 12.45
C TRP A 192 -10.46 -6.15 11.83
N THR A 193 -11.53 -5.63 12.43
CA THR A 193 -12.89 -5.74 11.88
C THR A 193 -13.02 -5.07 10.52
N ILE A 194 -12.44 -3.88 10.32
CA ILE A 194 -12.46 -3.18 9.03
C ILE A 194 -11.81 -4.03 7.93
N PHE A 195 -10.62 -4.60 8.20
CA PHE A 195 -9.94 -5.46 7.23
C PHE A 195 -10.66 -6.79 7.00
N ALA A 196 -11.32 -7.34 8.03
CA ALA A 196 -12.15 -8.54 7.89
C ALA A 196 -13.34 -8.29 6.96
N ILE A 197 -14.06 -7.17 7.13
CA ILE A 197 -15.18 -6.77 6.26
C ILE A 197 -14.68 -6.52 4.83
N TYR A 198 -13.54 -5.86 4.66
CA TYR A 198 -12.94 -5.63 3.35
C TYR A 198 -12.63 -6.95 2.62
N LEU A 199 -11.99 -7.91 3.28
CA LEU A 199 -11.71 -9.21 2.68
C LEU A 199 -12.98 -10.03 2.43
N HIS A 200 -13.96 -9.95 3.32
CA HIS A 200 -15.25 -10.65 3.17
C HIS A 200 -16.03 -10.17 1.96
N THR A 201 -16.23 -8.86 1.84
CA THR A 201 -16.96 -8.25 0.70
C THR A 201 -16.30 -8.56 -0.64
N ARG A 202 -14.96 -8.52 -0.68
CA ARG A 202 -14.19 -8.79 -1.90
C ARG A 202 -14.15 -10.27 -2.30
N LYS A 203 -14.19 -11.20 -1.33
CA LYS A 203 -14.33 -12.64 -1.62
C LYS A 203 -15.71 -12.96 -2.18
N ASN A 204 -16.76 -12.33 -1.63
CA ASN A 204 -18.13 -12.54 -2.07
C ASN A 204 -18.39 -11.96 -3.47
N SER A 205 -17.84 -10.80 -3.82
CA SER A 205 -18.00 -10.24 -5.17
C SER A 205 -17.39 -11.16 -6.24
N LYS A 206 -16.26 -11.81 -5.94
CA LYS A 206 -15.59 -12.73 -6.86
C LYS A 206 -16.37 -14.04 -7.10
N LEU A 207 -17.30 -14.39 -6.21
CA LEU A 207 -18.21 -15.52 -6.37
C LEU A 207 -19.41 -15.18 -7.27
N GLN A 208 -19.73 -13.89 -7.43
CA GLN A 208 -20.88 -13.44 -8.23
C GLN A 208 -20.56 -13.26 -9.72
N ASP A 209 -19.26 -13.12 -10.06
CA ASP A 209 -18.76 -13.04 -11.45
C ASP A 209 -18.37 -14.43 -12.04
N ARG A 210 -18.74 -15.54 -11.38
CA ARG A 210 -18.56 -16.91 -11.87
C ARG A 210 -19.90 -17.57 -12.13
#